data_AF-A0A949MSI0-F1
#
_entry.id   AF-A0A949MSI0-F1
#
_cell.length_a   1.000
_cell.length_b   1.000
_cell.length_c   1.000
_cell.angle_alpha   90.00
_cell.angle_beta   90.00
_cell.angle_gamma   90.00
#
_symmetry.space_group_name_H-M   'P 1'
#
loop_
_entity.id
_entity.type
_entity.pdbx_description
1 polymer ?
#
loop_
_entity_poly.entity_id
_entity_poly.type
_entity_poly.pdbx_seq_one_letter_code
_entity_poly.pdbx_strand_id
1 'polypeptide(L)'
;LVSTLNGAEFGRPNAGADMVFDFAQLVAHAAKSRPLMAGTIVGSGTVSNVDRSAGSSCIVERRLLEQINDGKAKTPFMKFGDTIKIEMSGADGQSVFGAIDQTVKQYKYGG
;
A
#
# COMPACT_ATOMS: atom_id res chain seq x y z
N LEU A 1 -1.13 2.86 8.87
CA LEU A 1 -1.61 1.80 7.95
C LEU A 1 -0.99 0.50 8.43
N VAL A 2 -1.73 -0.61 8.45
CA VAL A 2 -1.17 -1.94 8.71
C VAL A 2 -1.50 -2.83 7.52
N SER A 3 -0.49 -3.55 7.03
CA SER A 3 -0.62 -4.58 6.01
C SER A 3 -0.15 -5.92 6.56
N THR A 4 -0.95 -6.96 6.37
CA THR A 4 -0.67 -8.34 6.83
C THR A 4 -0.71 -9.27 5.63
N LEU A 5 0.42 -9.93 5.35
CA LEU A 5 0.56 -10.91 4.27
C LEU A 5 0.60 -12.31 4.90
N ASN A 6 -0.31 -13.20 4.49
CA ASN A 6 -0.42 -14.57 4.99
C ASN A 6 -0.47 -14.66 6.53
N GLY A 7 -1.20 -13.75 7.17
CA GLY A 7 -1.36 -13.67 8.63
C GLY A 7 -0.17 -13.03 9.38
N ALA A 8 0.93 -12.72 8.70
CA ALA A 8 2.08 -12.04 9.29
C ALA A 8 2.08 -10.54 8.95
N GLU A 9 2.39 -9.69 9.93
CA GLU A 9 2.58 -8.26 9.68
C GLU A 9 3.68 -8.05 8.64
N PHE A 10 3.32 -7.38 7.55
CA PHE A 10 4.21 -7.10 6.43
C PHE A 10 4.76 -5.68 6.48
N GLY A 11 3.95 -4.73 6.98
CA GLY A 11 4.34 -3.33 7.10
C GLY A 11 3.33 -2.51 7.90
N ARG A 12 3.83 -1.49 8.60
CA ARG A 12 3.07 -0.56 9.42
C ARG A 12 3.49 0.91 9.18
N PRO A 13 3.50 1.40 7.93
CA PRO A 13 3.90 2.78 7.69
C PRO A 13 2.84 3.76 8.20
N ASN A 14 3.30 4.91 8.65
CA ASN A 14 2.48 6.06 9.00
C ASN A 14 2.10 6.82 7.71
N ALA A 15 0.80 6.89 7.43
CA ALA A 15 0.27 7.54 6.22
C ALA A 15 0.36 9.07 6.23
N GLY A 16 0.55 9.68 7.40
CA GLY A 16 0.74 11.12 7.53
C GLY A 16 2.20 11.56 7.58
N ALA A 17 3.16 10.62 7.57
CA ALA A 17 4.58 10.92 7.56
C ALA A 17 5.16 10.67 6.16
N ASP A 18 6.17 11.45 5.79
CA ASP A 18 6.95 11.32 4.55
C ASP A 18 6.11 11.35 3.24
N MET A 19 4.88 11.85 3.31
CA MET A 19 4.07 12.17 2.14
C MET A 19 4.58 13.50 1.54
N VAL A 20 5.40 13.43 0.49
CA VAL A 20 6.05 14.59 -0.14
C VAL A 20 5.03 15.62 -0.68
N PHE A 21 3.90 15.14 -1.20
CA PHE A 21 2.81 15.98 -1.69
C PHE A 21 1.51 15.59 -1.01
N ASP A 22 0.83 16.54 -0.38
CA ASP A 22 -0.49 16.29 0.21
C ASP A 22 -1.59 16.11 -0.87
N PHE A 23 -2.77 15.68 -0.45
CA PHE A 23 -3.88 15.48 -1.38
C PHE A 23 -4.34 16.75 -2.10
N ALA A 24 -4.22 17.93 -1.49
CA ALA A 24 -4.60 19.18 -2.15
C ALA A 24 -3.63 19.49 -3.31
N GLN A 25 -2.33 19.27 -3.11
CA GLN A 25 -1.31 19.39 -4.14
C GLN A 25 -1.52 18.36 -5.26
N LEU A 26 -1.83 17.10 -4.93
CA LEU A 26 -2.13 16.07 -5.93
C LEU A 26 -3.36 16.40 -6.78
N VAL A 27 -4.45 16.86 -6.14
CA VAL A 27 -5.67 17.28 -6.84
C VAL A 27 -5.40 18.49 -7.74
N ALA A 28 -4.71 19.51 -7.22
CA ALA A 28 -4.34 20.70 -8.00
C ALA A 28 -3.48 20.33 -9.22
N HIS A 29 -2.51 19.43 -9.06
CA HIS A 29 -1.69 18.95 -10.16
C HIS A 29 -2.52 18.18 -11.19
N ALA A 30 -3.39 17.26 -10.75
CA ALA A 30 -4.23 16.47 -11.64
C ALA A 30 -5.23 17.32 -12.43
N ALA A 31 -5.73 18.41 -11.82
CA ALA A 31 -6.66 19.36 -12.43
C ALA A 31 -5.99 20.37 -13.38
N LYS A 32 -4.65 20.43 -13.42
CA LYS A 32 -3.90 21.44 -14.18
C LYS A 32 -4.21 21.42 -15.69
N SER A 33 -4.44 20.25 -16.26
CA SER A 33 -4.64 20.05 -17.71
C SER A 33 -5.98 19.44 -18.08
N ARG A 34 -6.84 19.15 -17.11
CA ARG A 34 -8.16 18.53 -17.33
C ARG A 34 -9.09 18.78 -16.13
N PRO A 35 -10.42 18.88 -16.36
CA PRO A 35 -11.36 18.92 -15.25
C PRO A 35 -11.40 17.59 -14.50
N LEU A 36 -11.65 17.65 -13.19
CA LEU A 36 -11.95 16.49 -12.35
C LEU A 36 -13.44 16.52 -12.01
N MET A 37 -14.16 15.44 -12.31
CA MET A 37 -15.60 15.36 -12.07
C MET A 37 -15.92 14.73 -10.71
N ALA A 38 -17.14 14.95 -10.22
CA ALA A 38 -17.65 14.29 -9.03
C ALA A 38 -17.49 12.76 -9.14
N GLY A 39 -16.97 12.14 -8.07
CA GLY A 39 -16.63 10.71 -8.04
C GLY A 39 -15.21 10.36 -8.53
N THR A 40 -14.40 11.35 -8.91
CA THR A 40 -12.97 11.12 -9.21
C THR A 40 -12.23 10.62 -7.96
N ILE A 41 -11.51 9.50 -8.09
CA ILE A 41 -10.65 8.95 -7.03
C ILE A 41 -9.20 9.35 -7.29
N VAL A 42 -8.58 10.04 -6.33
CA VAL A 42 -7.15 10.36 -6.33
C VAL A 42 -6.47 9.52 -5.27
N GLY A 43 -5.54 8.67 -5.68
CA GLY A 43 -4.72 7.88 -4.77
C GLY A 43 -3.45 8.62 -4.36
N SER A 44 -3.01 8.45 -3.11
CA SER A 44 -1.72 8.95 -2.61
C SER A 44 -0.52 8.27 -3.28
N GLY A 45 -0.72 7.10 -3.87
CA GLY A 45 0.34 6.13 -4.15
C GLY A 45 0.66 5.29 -2.92
N THR A 46 1.69 4.45 -3.04
CA THR A 46 2.15 3.59 -1.95
C THR A 46 2.59 4.41 -0.74
N VAL A 47 2.08 4.08 0.45
CA VAL A 47 2.54 4.69 1.71
C VAL A 47 3.88 4.07 2.10
N SER A 48 4.89 4.91 2.27
CA SER A 48 6.24 4.53 2.66
C SER A 48 6.84 5.60 3.58
N ASN A 49 7.67 5.19 4.54
CA ASN A 49 8.40 6.10 5.42
C ASN A 49 9.90 5.91 5.27
N VAL A 50 10.66 6.96 5.57
CA VAL A 50 12.14 6.95 5.55
C VAL A 50 12.67 5.99 6.60
N ASP A 51 12.09 6.00 7.80
CA ASP A 51 12.39 5.00 8.82
C ASP A 51 11.83 3.65 8.40
N ARG A 52 12.74 2.72 8.09
CA ARG A 52 12.42 1.37 7.64
C ARG A 52 12.05 0.44 8.79
N SER A 53 12.19 0.85 10.05
CA SER A 53 11.79 0.06 11.23
C SER A 53 10.29 -0.23 11.26
N ALA A 54 9.48 0.68 10.68
CA ALA A 54 8.03 0.53 10.50
C ALA A 54 7.65 -0.49 9.39
N GLY A 55 8.63 -1.01 8.65
CA GLY A 55 8.43 -1.90 7.50
C GLY A 55 8.02 -1.16 6.22
N SER A 56 7.73 -1.95 5.17
CA SER A 56 7.19 -1.43 3.91
C SER A 56 5.95 -2.23 3.55
N SER A 57 4.83 -1.55 3.28
CA SER A 57 3.60 -2.20 2.81
C SER A 57 3.65 -2.59 1.33
N CYS A 58 4.81 -2.43 0.66
CA CYS A 58 4.99 -2.74 -0.75
C CYS A 58 6.05 -3.81 -0.99
N ILE A 59 5.66 -4.91 -1.63
CA ILE A 59 6.58 -6.00 -1.97
C ILE A 59 7.68 -5.52 -2.91
N VAL A 60 7.36 -4.66 -3.89
CA VAL A 60 8.36 -4.14 -4.84
C VAL A 60 9.42 -3.33 -4.11
N GLU A 61 9.01 -2.45 -3.19
CA GLU A 61 9.94 -1.64 -2.42
C GLU A 61 10.83 -2.51 -1.52
N ARG A 62 10.26 -3.49 -0.81
CA ARG A 62 11.05 -4.42 0.02
C ARG A 62 12.07 -5.20 -0.81
N ARG A 63 11.67 -5.67 -2.00
CA ARG A 63 12.58 -6.37 -2.93
C ARG A 63 13.70 -5.46 -3.45
N LEU A 64 13.42 -4.18 -3.73
CA LEU A 64 14.44 -3.22 -4.14
C LEU A 64 15.44 -2.96 -3.01
N LEU A 65 14.98 -2.82 -1.77
CA LEU A 65 15.85 -2.67 -0.60
C LEU A 65 16.74 -3.91 -0.39
N GLU A 66 16.19 -5.11 -0.55
CA GLU A 66 16.97 -6.36 -0.50
C GLU A 66 18.03 -6.42 -1.62
N GLN A 67 17.71 -5.94 -2.83
CA GLN A 67 18.69 -5.85 -3.90
C GLN A 67 19.81 -4.86 -3.60
N ILE A 68 19.49 -3.70 -3.04
CA ILE A 68 20.47 -2.68 -2.66
C ILE A 68 21.38 -3.20 -1.55
N ASN A 69 20.81 -3.84 -0.53
CA ASN A 69 21.54 -4.25 0.68
C ASN A 69 22.27 -5.59 0.52
N ASP A 70 21.64 -6.57 -0.14
CA ASP A 70 22.11 -7.96 -0.21
C ASP A 70 22.47 -8.40 -1.64
N GLY A 71 22.35 -7.52 -2.62
CA GLY A 71 22.60 -7.82 -4.04
C GLY A 71 21.52 -8.66 -4.73
N LYS A 72 20.48 -9.10 -4.01
CA LYS A 72 19.38 -9.90 -4.59
C LYS A 72 18.06 -9.74 -3.82
N ALA A 73 16.96 -9.76 -4.56
CA ALA A 73 15.62 -9.82 -3.98
C ALA A 73 15.35 -11.24 -3.45
N LYS A 74 14.94 -11.34 -2.18
CA LYS A 74 14.60 -12.59 -1.47
C LYS A 74 13.10 -12.74 -1.30
N THR A 75 12.38 -11.64 -1.08
CA THR A 75 10.93 -11.67 -0.86
C THR A 75 10.19 -12.00 -2.14
N PRO A 76 9.40 -13.09 -2.23
CA PRO A 76 8.64 -13.42 -3.43
C PRO A 76 7.47 -12.44 -3.64
N PHE A 77 6.98 -12.34 -4.88
CA PHE A 77 5.66 -11.79 -5.14
C PHE A 77 4.56 -12.73 -4.63
N MET A 78 3.35 -12.18 -4.46
CA MET A 78 2.19 -12.98 -4.08
C MET A 78 1.88 -14.05 -5.13
N LYS A 79 1.45 -15.21 -4.66
CA LYS A 79 1.05 -16.38 -5.43
C LYS A 79 -0.42 -16.69 -5.18
N PHE A 80 -1.01 -17.54 -6.01
CA PHE A 80 -2.37 -18.03 -5.76
C PHE A 80 -2.46 -18.71 -4.40
N GLY A 81 -3.50 -18.37 -3.64
CA GLY A 81 -3.69 -18.81 -2.26
C GLY A 81 -3.16 -17.81 -1.21
N ASP A 82 -2.27 -16.89 -1.57
CA ASP A 82 -1.82 -15.86 -0.62
C ASP A 82 -2.95 -14.91 -0.23
N THR A 83 -2.93 -14.45 1.01
CA THR A 83 -3.92 -13.53 1.58
C THR A 83 -3.27 -12.21 1.95
N ILE A 84 -3.92 -11.10 1.63
CA ILE A 84 -3.49 -9.75 2.01
C ILE A 84 -4.62 -9.06 2.76
N LYS A 85 -4.30 -8.57 3.96
CA LYS A 85 -5.18 -7.70 4.74
C LYS A 85 -4.55 -6.32 4.85
N ILE A 86 -5.31 -5.26 4.59
CA ILE A 86 -4.88 -3.86 4.73
C ILE A 86 -5.93 -3.13 5.55
N GLU A 87 -5.50 -2.49 6.63
CA GLU A 87 -6.38 -1.77 7.56
C GLU A 87 -5.74 -0.51 8.13
N MET A 88 -6.58 0.38 8.65
CA MET A 88 -6.16 1.58 9.35
C MET A 88 -7.00 1.76 10.61
N SER A 89 -6.31 1.98 11.73
CA SER A 89 -6.93 2.30 13.01
C SER A 89 -6.72 3.78 13.35
N GLY A 90 -7.72 4.37 14.00
CA GLY A 90 -7.64 5.70 14.59
C GLY A 90 -6.78 5.70 15.84
N ALA A 91 -6.60 6.89 16.43
CA ALA A 91 -5.83 7.06 17.67
C ALA A 91 -6.46 6.33 18.87
N ASP A 92 -7.77 6.07 18.81
CA ASP A 92 -8.55 5.29 19.78
C ASP A 92 -8.47 3.77 19.53
N GLY A 93 -7.71 3.34 18.53
CA GLY A 93 -7.57 1.93 18.14
C GLY A 93 -8.72 1.38 17.30
N GLN A 94 -9.80 2.14 17.08
CA GLN A 94 -10.94 1.69 16.29
C GLN A 94 -10.63 1.73 14.80
N SER A 95 -11.25 0.84 14.03
CA SER A 95 -11.09 0.82 12.57
C SER A 95 -11.69 2.08 11.94
N VAL A 96 -10.92 2.75 11.08
CA VAL A 96 -11.37 3.97 10.37
C VAL A 96 -12.17 3.63 9.11
N PHE A 97 -11.76 2.58 8.39
CA PHE A 97 -12.30 2.26 7.05
C PHE A 97 -12.77 0.80 6.90
N GLY A 98 -12.73 0.02 7.98
CA GLY A 98 -12.76 -1.44 7.88
C GLY A 98 -11.42 -2.00 7.38
N ALA A 99 -11.47 -3.20 6.79
CA ALA A 99 -10.31 -3.87 6.23
C ALA A 99 -10.55 -4.27 4.78
N ILE A 100 -9.54 -4.07 3.93
CA ILE A 100 -9.43 -4.78 2.66
C ILE A 100 -8.84 -6.14 3.01
N ASP A 101 -9.57 -7.22 2.77
CA ASP A 101 -9.13 -8.59 3.05
C ASP A 101 -9.38 -9.46 1.82
N GLN A 102 -8.31 -9.89 1.16
CA GLN A 102 -8.38 -10.53 -0.14
C GLN A 102 -7.47 -11.74 -0.23
N THR A 103 -7.94 -12.76 -0.96
CA THR A 103 -7.14 -13.92 -1.35
C THR A 103 -6.84 -13.86 -2.84
N VAL A 104 -5.57 -14.03 -3.21
CA VAL A 104 -5.15 -14.10 -4.61
C VAL A 104 -5.68 -15.39 -5.23
N LYS A 105 -6.54 -15.26 -6.24
CA LYS A 105 -7.15 -16.40 -6.93
C LYS A 105 -6.76 -16.42 -8.40
N GLN A 106 -6.63 -17.62 -8.95
CA GLN A 106 -6.48 -17.79 -10.38
C GLN A 106 -7.79 -17.41 -11.07
N TYR A 107 -7.74 -16.43 -11.96
CA TYR A 107 -8.87 -16.15 -12.83
C TYR A 107 -9.03 -17.29 -13.83
N LYS A 108 -10.22 -17.88 -13.87
CA LYS A 108 -10.62 -18.86 -14.88
C LYS A 108 -11.75 -18.23 -15.68
N TYR A 109 -11.50 -17.95 -16.95
CA TYR A 109 -12.52 -17.46 -17.87
C TYR A 109 -13.51 -18.61 -18.12
N GLY A 110 -14.77 -18.42 -17.74
CA GLY A 110 -15.85 -19.34 -18.11
C GLY A 110 -16.30 -19.03 -19.53
N GLY A 111 -16.04 -19.95 -20.46
CA GLY A 111 -16.74 -20.00 -21.74
C GLY A 111 -18.13 -20.58 -21.59
#